data_AF-A0AAV0S102-F1
#
_entry.id   AF-A0AAV0S102-F1
#
_cell.length_a   1.000
_cell.length_b   1.000
_cell.length_c   1.000
_cell.angle_alpha   90.00
_cell.angle_beta   90.00
_cell.angle_gamma   90.00
#
_symmetry.space_group_name_H-M   'P 1'
#
loop_
_entity.id
_entity.type
_entity.pdbx_description
1 polymer ?
#
loop_
_entity_poly.entity_id
_entity_poly.type
_entity_poly.pdbx_seq_one_letter_code
_entity_poly.pdbx_strand_id
1 'polypeptide(L)'
;MKFCSAIEGISRIEIQKRIGVIQIIIYIRFPKLLIEGKPKKLEELQRNIQEELNCVNQKINITITRIENPYRQPNILAEFIAEQLRK
;
A
#
# COMPACT_ATOMS: atom_id res chain seq x y z
N MET A 1 -21.56 -9.78 1.29
CA MET A 1 -20.16 -9.51 0.92
C MET A 1 -19.46 -8.84 2.09
N LYS A 2 -18.50 -9.51 2.73
CA LYS A 2 -17.64 -8.89 3.75
C LYS A 2 -16.67 -7.98 3.00
N PHE A 3 -16.87 -6.66 3.07
CA PHE A 3 -15.71 -5.79 2.92
C PHE A 3 -14.77 -6.21 4.06
N CYS A 4 -13.59 -6.75 3.72
CA CYS A 4 -12.47 -6.65 4.66
C CYS A 4 -12.48 -5.21 5.18
N SER A 5 -12.14 -4.98 6.44
CA SER A 5 -11.96 -3.64 7.02
C SER A 5 -10.75 -2.94 6.37
N ALA A 6 -10.70 -2.93 5.05
CA ALA A 6 -9.58 -2.79 4.13
C ALA A 6 -9.36 -1.33 3.77
N ILE A 7 -9.50 -0.48 4.77
CA ILE A 7 -9.18 0.93 4.68
C ILE A 7 -7.94 1.09 5.55
N GLU A 8 -6.80 0.61 5.05
CA GLU A 8 -5.49 0.86 5.67
C GLU A 8 -5.03 2.32 5.44
N GLY A 9 -5.91 3.16 4.88
CA GLY A 9 -5.69 4.57 4.61
C GLY A 9 -4.58 4.75 3.58
N ILE A 10 -4.63 4.00 2.47
CA ILE A 10 -3.70 4.16 1.36
C ILE A 10 -4.06 5.45 0.64
N SER A 11 -3.17 6.45 0.63
CA SER A 11 -3.45 7.66 -0.17
C SER A 11 -3.04 7.51 -1.62
N ARG A 12 -1.84 6.97 -1.86
CA ARG A 12 -1.22 6.89 -3.19
C ARG A 12 -0.13 5.83 -3.23
N ILE A 13 0.13 5.35 -4.44
CA ILE A 13 1.23 4.46 -4.77
C ILE A 13 2.11 5.18 -5.77
N GLU A 14 3.39 5.30 -5.46
CA GLU A 14 4.39 5.90 -6.34
C GLU A 14 5.27 4.79 -6.91
N ILE A 15 5.41 4.76 -8.24
CA ILE A 15 6.21 3.76 -8.94
C ILE A 15 7.38 4.48 -9.60
N GLN A 16 8.59 4.16 -9.13
CA GLN A 16 9.83 4.66 -9.68
C GLN A 16 10.53 3.53 -10.45
N LYS A 17 10.56 3.63 -11.78
CA LYS A 17 11.30 2.69 -12.62
C LYS A 17 12.73 3.16 -12.79
N ARG A 18 13.68 2.32 -12.40
CA ARG A 18 15.12 2.51 -12.63
C ARG A 18 15.67 1.34 -13.44
N ILE A 19 16.92 1.44 -13.88
CA ILE A 19 17.58 0.36 -14.61
C ILE A 19 17.72 -0.84 -13.66
N GLY A 20 17.07 -1.96 -13.99
CA GLY A 20 17.13 -3.22 -13.23
C GLY A 20 16.31 -3.26 -11.93
N VAL A 21 15.71 -2.15 -11.50
CA VAL A 21 14.92 -2.09 -10.25
C VAL A 21 13.65 -1.26 -10.45
N ILE A 22 12.52 -1.78 -9.99
CA ILE A 22 11.28 -1.02 -9.83
C ILE A 22 11.07 -0.79 -8.33
N GLN A 23 11.06 0.48 -7.91
CA GLN A 23 10.76 0.85 -6.54
C GLN A 23 9.31 1.31 -6.44
N ILE A 24 8.55 0.65 -5.56
CA ILE A 24 7.13 0.95 -5.29
C ILE A 24 7.06 1.51 -3.88
N ILE A 25 6.57 2.75 -3.75
CA ILE A 25 6.39 3.41 -2.46
C ILE A 25 4.89 3.56 -2.21
N ILE A 26 4.39 2.86 -1.19
CA ILE A 26 2.98 2.90 -0.79
C ILE A 26 2.86 3.87 0.39
N TYR A 27 2.13 4.96 0.19
CA TYR A 27 1.93 5.98 1.21
C TYR A 27 0.62 5.75 1.95
N ILE A 28 0.71 5.52 3.27
CA ILE A 28 -0.44 5.13 4.07
C ILE A 28 -0.55 5.91 5.39
N ARG A 29 -1.76 5.90 5.98
CA ARG A 29 -2.05 6.55 7.26
C ARG A 29 -1.44 5.80 8.46
N PHE A 30 -1.55 4.47 8.49
CA PHE A 30 -1.14 3.63 9.62
C PHE A 30 -0.27 2.42 9.19
N PRO A 31 1.06 2.59 9.00
CA PRO A 31 1.97 1.53 8.51
C PRO A 31 1.98 0.25 9.34
N LYS A 32 1.68 0.37 10.63
CA LYS A 32 1.62 -0.75 11.58
C LYS A 32 0.61 -1.83 11.18
N LEU A 33 -0.50 -1.48 10.55
CA LEU A 33 -1.53 -2.45 10.16
C LEU A 33 -1.06 -3.41 9.05
N LEU A 34 -0.15 -2.95 8.19
CA LEU A 34 0.42 -3.72 7.09
C LEU A 34 1.70 -4.48 7.47
N ILE A 35 2.54 -3.89 8.32
CA ILE A 35 3.91 -4.37 8.58
C ILE A 35 4.04 -5.12 9.92
N GLU A 36 3.27 -4.73 10.94
CA GLU A 36 3.44 -5.27 12.31
C GLU A 36 2.90 -6.71 12.37
N GLY A 37 3.81 -7.68 12.23
CA GLY A 37 3.55 -9.12 12.40
C GLY A 37 3.30 -9.93 11.13
N LYS A 38 3.39 -9.35 9.92
CA LYS A 38 3.09 -10.07 8.66
C LYS A 38 4.10 -9.82 7.51
N PRO A 39 5.41 -10.09 7.69
CA PRO A 39 6.39 -10.00 6.59
C PRO A 39 5.97 -10.84 5.38
N LYS A 40 5.33 -11.99 5.61
CA LYS A 40 4.78 -12.87 4.56
C LYS A 40 3.80 -12.18 3.60
N LYS A 41 3.00 -11.21 4.07
CA LYS A 41 2.06 -10.49 3.18
C LYS A 41 2.78 -9.59 2.19
N LEU A 42 3.89 -8.97 2.60
CA LEU A 42 4.68 -8.11 1.73
C LEU A 42 5.45 -8.95 0.71
N GLU A 43 5.98 -10.10 1.12
CA GLU A 43 6.62 -11.08 0.24
C GLU A 43 5.62 -11.62 -0.81
N GLU A 44 4.40 -11.96 -0.37
CA GLU A 44 3.33 -12.40 -1.26
C GLU A 44 2.93 -11.29 -2.25
N LEU A 45 2.78 -10.05 -1.79
CA LEU A 45 2.52 -8.91 -2.66
C LEU A 45 3.65 -8.72 -3.68
N GLN A 46 4.91 -8.82 -3.27
CA GLN A 46 6.05 -8.72 -4.16
C GLN A 46 6.03 -9.83 -5.22
N ARG A 47 5.75 -11.09 -4.83
CA ARG A 47 5.63 -12.22 -5.75
C ARG A 47 4.51 -12.00 -6.76
N ASN A 48 3.32 -11.61 -6.29
CA ASN A 48 2.18 -11.37 -7.17
C ASN A 48 2.47 -10.27 -8.20
N ILE A 49 3.12 -9.17 -7.78
CA ILE A 49 3.50 -8.09 -8.72
C ILE A 49 4.57 -8.58 -9.71
N GLN A 50 5.52 -9.41 -9.28
CA GLN A 50 6.52 -9.98 -10.18
C GLN A 50 5.91 -10.91 -11.24
N GLU A 51 4.96 -11.75 -10.85
CA GLU A 51 4.23 -12.66 -11.74
C GLU A 51 3.34 -11.88 -12.72
N GLU A 52 2.52 -10.94 -12.24
CA GLU A 52 1.59 -10.16 -13.07
C GLU A 52 2.30 -9.24 -14.07
N LEU A 53 3.42 -8.63 -13.68
CA LEU A 53 4.16 -7.70 -14.54
C LEU A 53 5.24 -8.38 -15.39
N ASN A 54 5.35 -9.71 -15.36
CA ASN A 54 6.40 -10.48 -16.04
C ASN A 54 7.80 -9.87 -15.85
N CYS A 55 8.10 -9.42 -14.63
CA CYS A 55 9.36 -8.74 -14.30
C CYS A 55 10.49 -9.75 -14.07
N VAL A 56 10.76 -10.62 -15.06
CA VAL A 56 11.71 -11.74 -14.95
C VAL A 56 13.13 -11.28 -14.60
N ASN A 57 13.52 -10.08 -15.06
CA ASN A 57 14.87 -9.55 -14.90
C ASN A 57 14.96 -8.29 -14.03
N GLN A 58 13.85 -7.83 -13.43
CA GLN A 58 13.83 -6.59 -12.65
C GLN A 58 13.51 -6.87 -11.19
N LYS A 59 14.35 -6.36 -10.29
CA LYS A 59 14.12 -6.48 -8.86
C LYS A 59 13.01 -5.50 -8.46
N ILE A 60 11.96 -6.00 -7.81
CA ILE A 60 10.90 -5.16 -7.26
C ILE A 60 11.21 -4.90 -5.79
N ASN A 61 11.20 -3.63 -5.39
CA ASN A 61 11.38 -3.22 -4.00
C ASN A 61 10.14 -2.44 -3.55
N ILE A 62 9.44 -2.95 -2.54
CA ILE A 62 8.22 -2.32 -2.03
C ILE A 62 8.55 -1.70 -0.68
N THR A 63 8.26 -0.41 -0.52
CA THR A 63 8.44 0.31 0.73
C THR A 63 7.12 0.95 1.14
N ILE A 64 6.77 0.83 2.41
CA ILE A 64 5.55 1.42 2.96
C ILE A 64 5.96 2.61 3.82
N THR A 65 5.40 3.78 3.50
CA THR A 65 5.75 5.05 4.17
C THR A 65 4.53 5.66 4.83
N ARG A 66 4.71 6.19 6.04
CA ARG A 66 3.65 6.92 6.75
C ARG A 66 3.48 8.32 6.17
N ILE A 67 2.23 8.74 6.01
CA ILE A 67 1.89 10.12 5.67
C ILE A 67 1.82 10.95 6.95
N GLU A 68 2.47 12.12 6.96
CA GLU A 68 2.49 13.02 8.12
C GLU A 68 1.11 13.62 8.42
N ASN A 69 0.42 14.14 7.40
CA ASN A 69 -0.93 14.71 7.55
C ASN A 69 -1.97 13.96 6.71
N PRO A 70 -2.49 12.82 7.20
CA PRO A 70 -3.33 11.92 6.42
C PRO A 70 -4.67 12.55 6.01
N TYR A 71 -5.24 13.42 6.84
CA TYR A 71 -6.55 14.05 6.57
C TYR A 71 -6.50 15.19 5.55
N ARG A 72 -5.30 15.63 5.15
CA ARG A 72 -5.14 16.51 3.98
C ARG A 72 -5.27 15.75 2.65
N GLN A 73 -5.27 14.42 2.68
CA GLN A 73 -5.47 13.60 1.49
C GLN A 73 -6.97 13.34 1.32
N PRO A 74 -7.60 13.79 0.23
CA PRO A 74 -9.05 13.67 0.05
C PRO A 74 -9.57 12.24 0.17
N ASN A 75 -8.83 11.27 -0.40
CA ASN A 75 -9.21 9.85 -0.36
C ASN A 75 -9.26 9.30 1.07
N ILE A 76 -8.23 9.58 1.87
CA ILE A 76 -8.17 9.15 3.28
C ILE A 76 -9.26 9.84 4.11
N LEU A 77 -9.53 11.11 3.84
CA LEU A 77 -10.59 11.84 4.54
C LEU A 77 -11.97 11.25 4.22
N ALA A 78 -12.25 10.97 2.95
CA ALA A 78 -13.51 10.35 2.52
C ALA A 78 -13.69 8.96 3.12
N GLU A 79 -12.64 8.14 3.09
CA GLU A 79 -12.60 6.83 3.75
C GLU A 79 -12.91 6.93 5.24
N PHE A 80 -12.26 7.84 5.96
CA PHE A 80 -12.49 8.04 7.38
C PHE A 80 -13.93 8.46 7.68
N ILE A 81 -14.51 9.37 6.89
CA ILE A 81 -15.91 9.79 7.04
C ILE A 81 -16.86 8.61 6.79
N ALA A 82 -16.60 7.82 5.73
CA ALA A 82 -17.39 6.63 5.44
C ALA A 82 -17.34 5.60 6.58
N GLU A 83 -16.17 5.41 7.21
CA GLU A 83 -16.04 4.56 8.39
C GLU A 83 -16.84 5.08 9.59
N GLN A 84 -16.90 6.40 9.81
CA GLN A 84 -17.70 6.97 10.90
C GLN A 84 -19.20 6.80 10.66
N LEU A 85 -19.66 6.95 9.42
CA LEU A 85 -21.08 6.84 9.05
C LEU A 85 -21.57 5.39 8.95
N ARG A 86 -20.66 4.41 8.96
CA ARG A 86 -21.00 2.97 8.97
C ARG A 86 -21.28 2.42 10.37
N LYS A 87 -21.00 3.21 11.41
CA LYS A 87 -21.44 2.95 12.78
C LYS A 87 -22.88 3.41 12.96
#